data_AF-A0A2V8XSQ0-F1
#
_entry.id   AF-A0A2V8XSQ0-F1
#
_cell.length_a   1.000
_cell.length_b   1.000
_cell.length_c   1.000
_cell.angle_alpha   90.00
_cell.angle_beta   90.00
_cell.angle_gamma   90.00
#
_symmetry.space_group_name_H-M   'P 1'
#
loop_
_entity.id
_entity.type
_entity.pdbx_description
1 polymer ?
#
loop_
_entity_poly.entity_id
_entity_poly.type
_entity_poly.pdbx_seq_one_letter_code
_entity_poly.pdbx_strand_id
1 'polypeptide(L)' 'SEEFYRGRYFKHKKDLARKLKKWEAEYNGDRPHLALKGKTPAERVRELIQPSKPVRDLS' A
#
# COMPACT_ATOMS: atom_id res chain seq x y z
N SER A 1 -14.03 2.57 -0.25
CA SER A 1 -13.76 1.76 0.96
C SER A 1 -13.83 2.64 2.19
N GLU A 2 -14.28 2.10 3.32
CA GLU A 2 -14.30 2.85 4.59
C GLU A 2 -12.90 2.85 5.21
N GLU A 3 -12.47 4.00 5.75
CA GLU A 3 -11.15 4.17 6.38
C GLU A 3 -11.12 3.51 7.77
N PHE A 4 -10.05 2.77 8.07
CA PHE A 4 -9.96 1.97 9.30
C PHE A 4 -10.09 2.78 10.59
N TYR A 5 -9.65 4.04 10.56
CA TYR A 5 -9.66 4.96 11.69
C TYR A 5 -11.02 5.64 11.94
N ARG A 6 -11.99 5.49 11.03
CA ARG A 6 -13.28 6.17 11.17
C ARG A 6 -14.16 5.45 12.20
N GLY A 7 -14.33 6.06 13.38
CA GLY A 7 -15.39 5.73 14.34
C GLY A 7 -15.34 4.33 14.95
N ARG A 8 -14.15 3.72 15.13
CA ARG A 8 -14.03 2.37 15.69
C ARG A 8 -13.52 2.38 17.12
N TYR A 9 -14.33 1.83 18.04
CA TYR A 9 -13.91 1.50 19.39
C TYR A 9 -13.47 0.03 19.45
N PHE A 10 -12.25 -0.22 19.94
CA PHE A 10 -11.71 -1.56 20.10
C PHE A 10 -11.67 -1.91 21.59
N LYS A 11 -12.35 -3.00 21.96
CA LYS A 11 -12.40 -3.46 23.36
C LYS A 11 -11.07 -4.04 23.84
N HIS A 12 -10.25 -4.60 22.94
CA HIS A 12 -8.98 -5.23 23.28
C HIS A 12 -7.86 -4.87 22.29
N LYS A 13 -6.65 -4.67 22.82
CA LYS A 13 -5.44 -4.38 22.01
C LYS A 13 -5.14 -5.47 20.97
N LYS A 14 -5.39 -6.75 21.30
CA LYS A 14 -5.19 -7.89 20.39
C LYS A 14 -6.08 -7.79 19.14
N ASP A 15 -7.32 -7.34 19.30
CA ASP A 15 -8.25 -7.17 18.19
C ASP A 15 -7.88 -5.97 17.32
N LEU A 16 -7.42 -4.89 17.93
CA LEU A 16 -6.85 -3.74 17.23
C LEU A 16 -5.67 -4.17 16.38
N ALA A 17 -4.69 -4.88 16.94
CA ALA A 17 -3.51 -5.35 16.22
C ALA A 17 -3.88 -6.25 15.03
N ARG A 18 -4.81 -7.20 15.23
CA ARG A 18 -5.28 -8.08 14.15
C ARG A 18 -5.91 -7.29 13.01
N LYS A 19 -6.78 -6.32 13.32
CA LYS A 19 -7.47 -5.55 12.29
C LYS A 19 -6.55 -4.51 11.62
N LEU A 20 -5.58 -3.94 12.34
CA LEU A 20 -4.53 -3.09 11.76
C LEU A 20 -3.72 -3.86 10.73
N LYS A 21 -3.24 -5.06 11.08
CA LYS A 21 -2.46 -5.90 10.15
C LYS A 21 -3.25 -6.23 8.88
N LYS A 22 -4.56 -6.51 9.02
CA LYS A 22 -5.43 -6.74 7.86
C LYS A 22 -5.58 -5.47 7.02
N TRP A 23 -5.81 -4.32 7.66
CA TRP A 23 -5.97 -3.06 6.95
C TRP A 23 -4.68 -2.62 6.23
N GLU A 24 -3.52 -2.79 6.86
CA GLU A 24 -2.22 -2.49 6.26
C GLU A 24 -1.98 -3.32 4.99
N ALA A 25 -2.30 -4.63 5.04
CA ALA A 25 -2.18 -5.50 3.87
C ALA A 25 -3.09 -5.03 2.71
N GLU A 26 -4.36 -4.70 3.02
CA GLU A 26 -5.32 -4.21 2.04
C GLU A 26 -4.88 -2.87 1.44
N TYR A 27 -4.43 -1.93 2.27
CA TYR A 27 -3.98 -0.61 1.83
C TYR A 27 -2.76 -0.72 0.92
N ASN A 28 -1.77 -1.54 1.30
CA ASN A 28 -0.53 -1.66 0.54
C ASN A 28 -0.67 -2.52 -0.72
N GLY A 29 -1.57 -3.50 -0.73
CA GLY A 29 -1.67 -4.51 -1.78
C GLY A 29 -2.84 -4.33 -2.75
N ASP A 30 -3.98 -3.86 -2.26
CA ASP A 30 -5.25 -3.94 -3.01
C ASP A 30 -5.82 -2.56 -3.36
N ARG A 31 -5.29 -1.47 -2.78
CA ARG A 31 -5.80 -0.11 -2.98
C ARG A 31 -4.93 0.71 -3.94
N PRO A 32 -5.36 0.91 -5.19
CA PRO A 32 -4.68 1.83 -6.09
C PRO A 32 -4.87 3.29 -5.65
N HIS A 33 -3.80 4.09 -5.74
CA HIS A 33 -3.80 5.50 -5.36
C HIS A 33 -3.55 6.41 -6.55
N LEU A 34 -4.35 7.47 -6.69
CA LEU A 34 -4.19 8.47 -7.74
C LEU A 34 -2.83 9.18 -7.69
N ALA A 35 -2.34 9.51 -6.48
CA ALA A 35 -1.00 10.06 -6.28
C ALA A 35 0.12 9.11 -6.74
N LEU A 36 -0.16 7.80 -6.80
CA LEU A 36 0.74 6.76 -7.30
C LEU A 36 0.44 6.39 -8.76
N LYS A 37 -0.25 7.26 -9.50
CA LYS A 37 -0.67 7.04 -10.89
C LYS A 37 -1.55 5.79 -11.06
N GLY A 38 -2.43 5.54 -10.09
CA GLY A 38 -3.35 4.40 -10.11
C GLY A 38 -2.72 3.08 -9.67
N LYS A 39 -1.50 3.09 -9.12
CA LYS A 39 -0.82 1.91 -8.56
C LYS A 39 -1.03 1.78 -7.07
N THR A 40 -0.82 0.57 -6.56
CA THR A 40 -0.77 0.31 -5.12
C THR A 40 0.60 0.70 -4.55
N PRO A 41 0.70 0.93 -3.23
CA PRO A 41 1.99 1.21 -2.59
C PRO A 41 3.03 0.12 -2.84
N ALA A 42 2.64 -1.16 -2.78
CA ALA A 42 3.54 -2.28 -3.02
C ALA A 42 4.10 -2.30 -4.46
N GLU A 43 3.26 -1.98 -5.45
CA GLU A 43 3.70 -1.88 -6.85
C GLU A 43 4.74 -0.77 -7.03
N ARG A 44 4.51 0.40 -6.43
CA ARG A 44 5.46 1.52 -6.51
C ARG A 44 6.79 1.19 -5.86
N VAL A 45 6.80 0.51 -4.73
CA VAL A 45 8.03 0.06 -4.07
C VAL A 45 8.80 -0.91 -4.99
N ARG A 46 8.11 -1.87 -5.63
CA ARG A 46 8.77 -2.79 -6.58
C ARG A 46 9.44 -2.04 -7.73
N GLU A 47 8.80 -1.00 -8.27
CA GLU A 47 9.40 -0.18 -9.34
C GLU A 47 10.65 0.58 -8.89
N LEU A 48 10.68 1.08 -7.65
CA LEU A 48 11.83 1.78 -7.09
C LEU A 48 13.01 0.84 -6.79
N ILE A 49 12.71 -0.42 -6.46
CA ILE A 49 13.74 -1.43 -6.16
C ILE A 49 14.33 -2.02 -7.45
N GLN A 50 13.59 -2.03 -8.57
CA GLN A 50 14.15 -2.50 -9.82
C GLN A 50 15.25 -1.54 -10.29
N PRO A 51 16.48 -2.04 -10.55
CA PRO A 51 17.53 -1.21 -11.13
C PRO A 51 17.01 -0.68 -12.47
N SER A 52 17.12 0.63 -12.67
CA SER A 52 16.79 1.29 -13.93
C SER A 52 17.37 0.49 -15.08
N LYS A 53 16.51 0.02 -16.01
CA LYS A 53 16.97 -0.56 -17.27
C LYS A 53 17.98 0.43 -17.86
N PRO A 54 19.19 -0.01 -18.27
CA PRO A 54 20.13 0.89 -18.93
C PRO A 54 19.39 1.49 -20.13
N VAL A 55 19.37 2.81 -20.18
CA VAL A 55 18.87 3.57 -21.33
C VAL A 55 19.70 3.07 -22.51
N ARG A 56 19.11 2.24 -23.37
CA ARG A 56 19.78 1.82 -24.59
C ARG A 56 19.98 3.07 -25.42
N ASP A 57 21.25 3.38 -25.65
CA ASP A 57 21.75 4.44 -26.53
C ASP A 57 20.82 4.70 -27.70
N LEU A 58 20.34 5.95 -27.78
CA LEU A 58 19.83 6.50 -29.02
C LEU A 58 21.07 6.78 -29.88
N SER A 59 21.25 5.94 -30.89
CA SER A 59 22.15 6.19 -32.03
C SER A 59 21.80 7.49 -32.75
#